data_AF-A0A120EIX0-F1
#
_entry.id   AF-A0A120EIX0-F1
#
_cell.length_a   1.000
_cell.length_b   1.000
_cell.length_c   1.000
_cell.angle_alpha   90.00
_cell.angle_beta   90.00
_cell.angle_gamma   90.00
#
_symmetry.space_group_name_H-M   'P 1'
#
loop_
_entity.id
_entity.type
_entity.pdbx_description
1 polymer ?
#
loop_
_entity_poly.entity_id
_entity_poly.type
_entity_poly.pdbx_seq_one_letter_code
_entity_poly.pdbx_strand_id
1 'polypeptide(L)'
;MPIPLDINQLINGTAISHTSPSPIIFLEPNQTYSIEYSVYGTAPEGSGLNVALRLNGTIVFPFSEATNDFNFISPTLFPVGASGGAIINTTGNIPNTLEVLNQAPNGPTIFISNPPFFRAVSIRIIKLS
;
A
#
# COMPACT_ATOMS: atom_id res chain seq x y z
N MET A 1 -3.42 -4.93 7.93
CA MET A 1 -4.22 -5.67 6.92
C MET A 1 -3.79 -5.22 5.53
N PRO A 2 -3.46 -6.12 4.58
CA PRO A 2 -3.15 -5.74 3.20
C PRO A 2 -4.35 -5.11 2.51
N ILE A 3 -4.12 -4.07 1.71
CA ILE A 3 -5.16 -3.38 0.96
C ILE A 3 -5.25 -3.99 -0.45
N PRO A 4 -6.42 -4.49 -0.88
CA PRO A 4 -6.60 -5.01 -2.24
C PRO A 4 -6.31 -3.98 -3.33
N LEU A 5 -5.77 -4.46 -4.45
CA LEU A 5 -5.58 -3.70 -5.69
C LEU A 5 -6.56 -4.25 -6.75
N ASP A 6 -7.58 -3.45 -7.05
CA ASP A 6 -8.70 -3.93 -7.87
C ASP A 6 -8.49 -3.75 -9.37
N ILE A 7 -7.51 -2.95 -9.81
CA ILE A 7 -7.31 -2.66 -11.23
C ILE A 7 -5.81 -2.55 -11.55
N ASN A 8 -5.42 -3.18 -12.65
CA ASN A 8 -4.13 -2.95 -13.29
C ASN A 8 -4.28 -1.90 -14.37
N GLN A 9 -3.80 -0.67 -14.12
CA GLN A 9 -3.76 0.35 -15.17
C GLN A 9 -2.67 0.06 -16.20
N LEU A 10 -1.49 -0.37 -15.74
CA LEU A 10 -0.34 -0.72 -16.57
C LEU A 10 0.57 -1.68 -15.81
N ILE A 11 0.95 -2.79 -16.46
CA ILE A 11 2.07 -3.64 -16.04
C ILE A 11 3.04 -3.69 -17.21
N ASN A 12 4.27 -3.27 -17.01
CA ASN A 12 5.30 -3.25 -18.03
C ASN A 12 6.46 -4.19 -17.67
N GLY A 13 6.89 -4.98 -18.64
CA GLY A 13 7.91 -6.02 -18.46
C GLY A 13 7.37 -7.29 -17.80
N THR A 14 8.26 -8.29 -17.66
CA THR A 14 7.94 -9.60 -17.07
C THR A 14 8.38 -9.72 -15.61
N ALA A 15 9.11 -8.73 -15.09
CA ALA A 15 9.67 -8.76 -13.73
C ALA A 15 8.67 -8.40 -12.62
N ILE A 16 7.45 -8.01 -13.00
CA ILE A 16 6.36 -7.60 -12.11
C ILE A 16 5.11 -8.32 -12.61
N SER A 17 4.38 -8.98 -11.72
CA SER A 17 3.09 -9.57 -12.06
C SER A 17 2.06 -9.36 -10.97
N HIS A 18 0.80 -9.18 -11.37
CA HIS A 18 -0.33 -8.98 -10.47
C HIS A 18 -1.62 -9.46 -11.14
N THR A 19 -2.39 -10.29 -10.44
CA THR A 19 -3.72 -10.73 -10.86
C THR A 19 -4.78 -10.03 -10.01
N SER A 20 -5.41 -9.00 -10.56
CA SER A 20 -6.52 -8.32 -9.89
C SER A 20 -7.76 -9.23 -9.78
N PRO A 21 -8.57 -9.11 -8.70
CA PRO A 21 -8.34 -8.28 -7.51
C PRO A 21 -7.48 -9.04 -6.50
N SER A 22 -6.36 -8.45 -6.08
CA SER A 22 -5.46 -9.07 -5.11
C SER A 22 -4.69 -7.99 -4.35
N PRO A 23 -4.34 -8.19 -3.06
CA PRO A 23 -3.40 -7.30 -2.37
C PRO A 23 -1.94 -7.63 -2.70
N ILE A 24 -1.65 -8.76 -3.35
CA ILE A 24 -0.31 -9.31 -3.52
C ILE A 24 0.21 -9.05 -4.93
N ILE A 25 1.30 -8.31 -5.03
CA ILE A 25 2.11 -8.16 -6.25
C ILE A 25 3.34 -9.05 -6.16
N PHE A 26 3.66 -9.76 -7.24
CA PHE A 26 4.87 -10.57 -7.33
C PHE A 26 5.97 -9.80 -8.05
N LEU A 27 7.15 -9.81 -7.45
CA LEU A 27 8.37 -9.20 -7.96
C LEU A 27 9.41 -10.29 -8.16
N GLU A 28 10.07 -10.31 -9.31
CA GLU A 28 11.17 -11.24 -9.56
C GLU A 28 12.31 -11.05 -8.54
N PRO A 29 13.03 -12.12 -8.17
CA PRO A 29 14.14 -12.04 -7.24
C PRO A 29 15.37 -11.35 -7.85
N ASN A 30 16.25 -10.86 -6.98
CA ASN A 30 17.54 -10.25 -7.31
C ASN A 30 17.41 -9.04 -8.24
N GLN A 31 16.38 -8.22 -8.01
CA GLN A 31 16.12 -6.98 -8.73
C GLN A 31 16.05 -5.81 -7.76
N THR A 32 16.28 -4.61 -8.27
CA THR A 32 16.00 -3.36 -7.53
C THR A 32 14.74 -2.72 -8.09
N TYR A 33 13.80 -2.31 -7.23
CA TYR A 33 12.57 -1.61 -7.63
C TYR A 33 12.43 -0.28 -6.92
N SER A 34 11.99 0.75 -7.65
CA SER A 34 11.40 1.97 -7.09
C SER A 34 9.89 1.81 -7.01
N ILE A 35 9.32 1.99 -5.83
CA ILE A 35 7.89 1.83 -5.56
C ILE A 35 7.35 3.13 -4.98
N GLU A 36 6.25 3.61 -5.55
CA GLU A 36 5.46 4.72 -5.04
C GLU A 36 4.02 4.23 -4.90
N TYR A 37 3.34 4.59 -3.82
CA TYR A 37 1.94 4.28 -3.65
C TYR A 37 1.16 5.48 -3.11
N SER A 38 -0.14 5.48 -3.34
CA SER A 38 -1.09 6.43 -2.77
C SER A 38 -2.37 5.70 -2.39
N VAL A 39 -2.83 5.94 -1.17
CA VAL A 39 -4.07 5.39 -0.64
C VAL A 39 -5.03 6.55 -0.41
N TYR A 40 -6.26 6.40 -0.88
CA TYR A 40 -7.34 7.36 -0.66
C TYR A 40 -8.58 6.66 -0.11
N GLY A 41 -9.18 7.27 0.90
CA GLY A 41 -10.30 6.69 1.62
C GLY A 41 -11.06 7.72 2.43
N THR A 42 -11.81 7.23 3.43
CA THR A 42 -12.49 8.08 4.41
C THR A 42 -12.22 7.56 5.82
N ALA A 43 -12.00 8.45 6.78
CA ALA A 43 -11.75 8.10 8.18
C ALA A 43 -12.81 8.70 9.12
N PRO A 44 -13.12 8.04 10.26
CA PRO A 44 -13.89 8.64 11.36
C PRO A 44 -13.16 9.82 12.01
N GLU A 45 -13.87 10.56 12.87
CA GLU A 45 -13.31 11.63 13.70
C GLU A 45 -12.09 11.14 14.52
N GLY A 46 -11.04 11.97 14.63
CA GLY A 46 -9.85 11.67 15.42
C GLY A 46 -9.02 10.49 14.89
N SER A 47 -9.18 10.16 13.61
CA SER A 47 -8.56 9.00 12.95
C SER A 47 -7.86 9.40 11.66
N GLY A 48 -6.93 8.57 11.17
CA GLY A 48 -6.17 8.81 9.94
C GLY A 48 -5.73 7.52 9.25
N LEU A 49 -4.88 7.64 8.24
CA LEU A 49 -4.23 6.53 7.56
C LEU A 49 -2.89 6.29 8.22
N ASN A 50 -2.58 5.02 8.43
CA ASN A 50 -1.23 4.57 8.74
C ASN A 50 -0.92 3.38 7.82
N VAL A 51 -0.11 3.64 6.80
CA VAL A 51 0.13 2.71 5.70
C VAL A 51 1.62 2.58 5.44
N ALA A 52 2.05 1.39 5.02
CA ALA A 52 3.43 1.11 4.64
C ALA A 52 3.51 0.07 3.53
N LEU A 53 4.67 -0.05 2.89
CA LEU A 53 4.97 -1.21 2.06
C LEU A 53 5.36 -2.40 2.94
N ARG A 54 4.91 -3.60 2.53
CA ARG A 54 5.31 -4.87 3.14
C ARG A 54 5.91 -5.77 2.07
N LEU A 55 7.14 -6.23 2.29
CA LEU A 55 7.88 -7.15 1.42
C LEU A 55 8.07 -8.49 2.14
N ASN A 56 7.59 -9.58 1.54
CA ASN A 56 7.63 -10.94 2.12
C ASN A 56 7.11 -10.98 3.58
N GLY A 57 6.05 -10.23 3.87
CA GLY A 57 5.48 -10.14 5.21
C GLY A 57 6.20 -9.20 6.18
N THR A 58 7.32 -8.57 5.79
CA THR A 58 8.09 -7.63 6.61
C THR A 58 7.85 -6.19 6.16
N ILE A 59 7.58 -5.28 7.09
CA ILE A 59 7.41 -3.85 6.77
C ILE A 59 8.73 -3.29 6.24
N VAL A 60 8.67 -2.54 5.14
CA VAL A 60 9.83 -1.93 4.50
C VAL A 60 10.20 -0.64 5.21
N PHE A 61 11.45 -0.51 5.63
CA PHE A 61 11.99 0.69 6.25
C PHE A 61 13.36 1.05 5.68
N PRO A 62 13.76 2.33 5.67
CA PRO A 62 12.96 3.54 5.97
C PRO A 62 12.07 4.00 4.80
N PHE A 63 11.28 5.07 5.01
CA PHE A 63 10.52 5.84 4.00
C PHE A 63 9.25 5.22 3.41
N SER A 64 9.02 3.92 3.57
CA SER A 64 7.79 3.32 3.04
C SER A 64 6.54 3.70 3.84
N GLU A 65 6.69 4.14 5.09
CA GLU A 65 5.57 4.57 5.93
C GLU A 65 5.02 5.93 5.51
N ALA A 66 3.70 6.03 5.47
CA ALA A 66 2.98 7.27 5.29
C ALA A 66 1.79 7.34 6.25
N THR A 67 1.65 8.51 6.89
CA THR A 67 0.50 8.83 7.73
C THR A 67 -0.15 10.12 7.23
N ASN A 68 -1.44 10.28 7.46
CA ASN A 68 -2.05 11.61 7.44
C ASN A 68 -2.40 12.01 8.88
N ASP A 69 -2.30 13.31 9.16
CA ASP A 69 -2.40 13.85 10.50
C ASP A 69 -3.71 13.43 11.19
N PHE A 70 -3.57 12.78 12.35
CA PHE A 70 -4.66 12.24 13.17
C PHE A 70 -5.43 13.34 13.93
N ASN A 71 -4.95 14.58 13.91
CA ASN A 71 -5.54 15.69 14.67
C ASN A 71 -6.71 16.39 13.97
N PHE A 72 -7.19 15.88 12.83
CA PHE A 72 -8.36 16.45 12.16
C PHE A 72 -9.65 15.98 12.86
N ILE A 73 -10.23 16.88 13.65
CA ILE A 73 -11.52 16.67 14.32
C ILE A 73 -12.61 17.14 13.36
N SER A 74 -13.23 16.19 12.66
CA SER A 74 -14.39 16.43 11.81
C SER A 74 -15.57 15.59 12.30
N PRO A 75 -16.76 16.17 12.55
CA PRO A 75 -17.94 15.44 13.00
C PRO A 75 -18.55 14.55 11.90
N THR A 76 -18.02 14.60 10.67
CA THR A 76 -18.42 13.76 9.54
C THR A 76 -17.25 12.98 8.99
N LEU A 77 -17.50 11.82 8.37
CA LEU A 77 -16.50 11.09 7.58
C LEU A 77 -15.84 12.04 6.59
N PHE A 78 -14.52 12.17 6.67
CA PHE A 78 -13.76 13.08 5.82
C PHE A 78 -12.80 12.31 4.92
N PRO A 79 -12.54 12.81 3.69
CA PRO A 79 -11.58 12.18 2.82
C PRO A 79 -10.16 12.27 3.38
N VAL A 80 -9.44 11.17 3.32
CA VAL A 80 -8.05 11.07 3.77
C VAL A 80 -7.20 10.47 2.67
N GLY A 81 -5.95 10.93 2.59
CA GLY A 81 -4.97 10.45 1.63
C GLY A 81 -3.60 10.35 2.26
N ALA A 82 -2.87 9.28 1.94
CA ALA A 82 -1.48 9.10 2.34
C ALA A 82 -0.70 8.51 1.17
N SER A 83 0.51 9.02 0.95
CA SER A 83 1.39 8.59 -0.12
C SER A 83 2.77 8.31 0.44
N GLY A 84 3.35 7.21 0.00
CA GLY A 84 4.66 6.74 0.47
C GLY A 84 5.37 5.98 -0.63
N GLY A 85 6.58 5.52 -0.33
CA GLY A 85 7.38 4.80 -1.30
C GLY A 85 8.71 4.35 -0.75
N ALA A 86 9.34 3.42 -1.46
CA ALA A 86 10.68 2.96 -1.12
C ALA A 86 11.39 2.43 -2.35
N ILE A 87 12.72 2.42 -2.27
CA ILE A 87 13.55 1.57 -3.14
C ILE A 87 13.77 0.26 -2.39
N ILE A 88 13.44 -0.86 -3.03
CA ILE A 88 13.60 -2.20 -2.45
C ILE A 88 14.51 -3.07 -3.29
N ASN A 89 15.24 -3.96 -2.62
CA ASN A 89 15.98 -5.04 -3.25
C ASN A 89 15.25 -6.35 -2.96
N THR A 90 14.89 -7.08 -4.00
CA THR A 90 14.40 -8.45 -3.86
C THR A 90 15.59 -9.39 -3.82
N THR A 91 15.47 -10.50 -3.10
CA THR A 91 16.56 -11.48 -2.92
C THR A 91 16.05 -12.90 -3.06
N GLY A 92 16.98 -13.85 -3.19
CA GLY A 92 16.68 -15.28 -3.22
C GLY A 92 16.45 -15.82 -4.63
N ASN A 93 15.75 -16.95 -4.71
CA ASN A 93 15.53 -17.67 -5.97
C ASN A 93 14.04 -17.82 -6.31
N ILE A 94 13.16 -17.18 -5.55
CA ILE A 94 11.71 -17.21 -5.74
C ILE A 94 11.15 -15.78 -5.82
N PRO A 95 9.99 -15.57 -6.46
CA PRO A 95 9.33 -14.28 -6.46
C PRO A 95 9.08 -13.77 -5.05
N ASN A 96 9.32 -12.48 -4.86
CA ASN A 96 9.06 -11.76 -3.62
C ASN A 96 7.64 -11.18 -3.68
N THR A 97 6.94 -11.12 -2.55
CA THR A 97 5.58 -10.58 -2.47
C THR A 97 5.61 -9.16 -1.91
N LEU A 98 5.02 -8.22 -2.64
CA LEU A 98 4.83 -6.83 -2.21
C LEU A 98 3.35 -6.55 -1.96
N GLU A 99 3.06 -5.85 -0.86
CA GLU A 99 1.72 -5.39 -0.51
C GLU A 99 1.77 -3.95 0.01
N VAL A 100 0.67 -3.21 -0.15
CA VAL A 100 0.40 -2.01 0.64
C VAL A 100 -0.36 -2.43 1.89
N LEU A 101 0.23 -2.20 3.06
CA LEU A 101 -0.28 -2.63 4.35
C LEU A 101 -0.89 -1.44 5.09
N ASN A 102 -2.14 -1.59 5.53
CA ASN A 102 -2.69 -0.78 6.60
C ASN A 102 -2.18 -1.29 7.96
N GLN A 103 -1.37 -0.48 8.64
CA GLN A 103 -0.71 -0.82 9.91
C GLN A 103 -1.61 -0.66 11.14
N ALA A 104 -2.71 0.11 11.03
CA ALA A 104 -3.64 0.35 12.13
C ALA A 104 -5.05 -0.18 11.80
N PRO A 105 -5.23 -1.50 11.57
CA PRO A 105 -6.55 -2.04 11.21
C PRO A 105 -7.59 -1.92 12.34
N ASN A 106 -7.12 -1.81 13.60
CA ASN A 106 -7.95 -1.81 14.82
C ASN A 106 -7.78 -0.54 15.68
N GLY A 107 -7.12 0.50 15.16
CA GLY A 107 -7.10 1.82 15.82
C GLY A 107 -8.49 2.49 15.71
N PRO A 108 -8.67 3.74 16.20
CA PRO A 108 -9.91 4.50 15.94
C PRO A 108 -10.20 4.64 14.43
N THR A 109 -9.17 4.40 13.65
CA THR A 109 -9.19 4.00 12.25
C THR A 109 -9.82 2.62 12.07
N ILE A 110 -11.13 2.51 12.26
CA ILE A 110 -11.89 1.28 11.99
C ILE A 110 -11.97 1.10 10.46
N PHE A 111 -11.05 0.29 9.92
CA PHE A 111 -11.02 -0.06 8.51
C PHE A 111 -11.71 -1.39 8.28
N ILE A 112 -13.03 -1.37 8.28
CA ILE A 112 -13.79 -2.52 7.79
C ILE A 112 -13.49 -2.64 6.29
N SER A 113 -13.07 -3.83 5.85
CA SER A 113 -12.99 -4.24 4.43
C SER A 113 -14.37 -4.30 3.76
N ASN A 114 -15.40 -3.78 4.43
CA ASN A 114 -16.73 -3.58 3.92
C ASN A 114 -16.77 -2.17 3.29
N PRO A 115 -17.26 -1.98 2.06
CA PRO A 115 -17.45 -0.64 1.48
C PRO A 115 -18.11 0.30 2.50
N PRO A 116 -17.57 1.52 2.73
CA PRO A 116 -17.00 2.42 1.71
C PRO A 116 -15.62 3.06 2.03
N PHE A 117 -14.79 2.52 2.91
CA PHE A 117 -13.67 3.30 3.50
C PHE A 117 -12.34 3.33 2.71
N PHE A 118 -12.12 2.44 1.73
CA PHE A 118 -11.08 2.59 0.71
C PHE A 118 -11.73 2.94 -0.61
N ARG A 119 -11.40 4.09 -1.17
CA ARG A 119 -11.96 4.55 -2.45
C ARG A 119 -11.03 4.28 -3.62
N ALA A 120 -9.71 4.34 -3.39
CA ALA A 120 -8.71 4.03 -4.39
C ALA A 120 -7.36 3.72 -3.75
N VAL A 121 -6.64 2.76 -4.32
CA VAL A 121 -5.19 2.60 -4.14
C VAL A 121 -4.54 2.69 -5.51
N SER A 122 -3.49 3.49 -5.61
CA SER A 122 -2.62 3.53 -6.77
C SER A 122 -1.22 3.11 -6.34
N ILE A 123 -0.58 2.30 -7.17
CA ILE A 123 0.81 1.89 -6.98
C ILE A 123 1.54 1.96 -8.32
N ARG A 124 2.76 2.49 -8.26
CA ARG A 124 3.68 2.58 -9.38
C ARG A 124 4.97 1.85 -9.00
N ILE A 125 5.39 0.94 -9.85
CA ILE A 125 6.58 0.12 -9.64
C ILE A 125 7.45 0.20 -10.88
N ILE A 126 8.74 0.50 -10.67
CA ILE A 126 9.74 0.60 -11.73
C ILE A 126 10.92 -0.29 -11.36
N LYS A 127 11.27 -1.24 -12.21
CA LYS A 127 12.53 -1.98 -12.09
C LYS A 127 13.70 -1.04 -12.46
N LEU A 128 14.70 -0.98 -11.59
CA LEU A 128 15.90 -0.15 -11.75
C LEU A 128 17.13 -0.94 -12.21
N SER A 129 17.29 -2.18 -11.74
CA SER A 129 18.35 -3.11 -12.14
C SER A 129 17.89 -4.56 -12.00
#